data_AF-X0WXW8-F1
#
_entry.id   AF-X0WXW8-F1
#
_cell.length_a   1.000
_cell.length_b   1.000
_cell.length_c   1.000
_cell.angle_alpha   90.00
_cell.angle_beta   90.00
_cell.angle_gamma   90.00
#
_symmetry.space_group_name_H-M   'P 1'
#
loop_
_entity.id
_entity.type
_entity.pdbx_description
1 polymer ?
#
loop_
_entity_poly.entity_id
_entity_poly.type
_entity_poly.pdbx_seq_one_letter_code
_entity_poly.pdbx_strand_id
1 'polypeptide(L)'
;ATLVLRATLTKARTQPGQTLRLVLSPDGSFGLGVDQKRVGDQVVVAHGENILLIAPDVAEALDGEKIDIQNTDGRRKIVISP
;
A
#
# COMPACT_ATOMS: atom_id res chain seq x y z
N ALA A 1 -1.84 9.36 -4.45
CA ALA A 1 -1.59 7.91 -4.24
C ALA A 1 -2.40 6.91 -5.10
N THR A 2 -3.75 6.85 -5.02
CA THR A 2 -4.54 5.66 -5.45
C THR A 2 -4.44 5.27 -6.94
N LEU A 3 -4.35 6.24 -7.86
CA LEU A 3 -4.10 5.98 -9.28
C LEU A 3 -2.74 5.28 -9.52
N VAL A 4 -1.71 5.73 -8.80
CA VAL A 4 -0.35 5.18 -8.91
C VAL A 4 -0.31 3.77 -8.32
N LEU A 5 -0.99 3.53 -7.20
CA LEU A 5 -1.14 2.19 -6.61
C LEU A 5 -1.83 1.23 -7.58
N ARG A 6 -2.94 1.64 -8.20
CA ARG A 6 -3.63 0.81 -9.21
C ARG A 6 -2.73 0.51 -10.40
N ALA A 7 -2.01 1.49 -10.93
CA ALA A 7 -1.07 1.28 -12.02
C ALA A 7 0.09 0.33 -11.64
N THR A 8 0.56 0.38 -10.39
CA THR A 8 1.56 -0.56 -9.86
C THR A 8 0.98 -1.96 -9.76
N LEU A 9 -0.26 -2.10 -9.28
CA LEU A 9 -0.96 -3.39 -9.20
C LEU A 9 -1.12 -4.05 -10.57
N THR A 10 -1.55 -3.29 -11.60
CA THR A 10 -1.64 -3.79 -12.98
C THR A 10 -0.29 -4.31 -13.50
N LYS A 11 0.81 -3.64 -13.15
CA LYS A 11 2.17 -4.06 -13.57
C LYS A 11 2.70 -5.27 -12.81
N ALA A 12 2.24 -5.47 -11.56
CA ALA A 12 2.71 -6.54 -10.68
C ALA A 12 2.23 -7.95 -11.09
N ARG A 13 1.36 -8.07 -12.11
CA ARG A 13 0.82 -9.35 -12.63
C ARG A 13 0.28 -10.24 -11.51
N THR A 14 -0.61 -9.70 -10.70
CA THR A 14 -1.17 -10.41 -9.54
C THR A 14 -2.06 -11.58 -9.93
N GLN A 15 -2.16 -12.57 -9.04
CA GLN A 15 -3.14 -13.64 -9.14
C GLN A 15 -4.53 -13.17 -8.65
N PRO A 16 -5.62 -13.88 -9.00
CA PRO A 16 -6.93 -13.58 -8.43
C PRO A 16 -6.90 -13.51 -6.90
N GLY A 17 -7.46 -12.45 -6.34
CA GLY A 17 -7.47 -12.20 -4.89
C GLY A 17 -6.21 -11.56 -4.30
N GLN A 18 -5.14 -11.40 -5.09
CA GLN A 18 -3.94 -10.66 -4.68
C GLN A 18 -4.05 -9.17 -4.99
N THR A 19 -3.55 -8.34 -4.07
CA THR A 19 -3.40 -6.90 -4.25
C THR A 19 -2.12 -6.40 -3.56
N LEU A 20 -1.90 -5.09 -3.51
CA LEU A 20 -0.75 -4.52 -2.82
C LEU A 20 -0.94 -4.60 -1.30
N ARG A 21 0.13 -4.83 -0.56
CA ARG A 21 0.20 -4.71 0.90
C ARG A 21 1.26 -3.69 1.28
N LEU A 22 0.94 -2.83 2.23
CA LEU A 22 1.93 -1.96 2.87
C LEU A 22 2.82 -2.81 3.80
N VAL A 23 4.14 -2.77 3.57
CA VAL A 23 5.12 -3.54 4.33
C VAL A 23 6.03 -2.56 5.08
N LEU A 24 6.18 -2.74 6.39
CA LEU A 24 7.19 -2.05 7.18
C LEU A 24 8.50 -2.84 7.10
N SER A 25 9.54 -2.20 6.57
CA SER A 25 10.89 -2.75 6.50
C SER A 25 11.61 -2.59 7.85
N PRO A 26 12.60 -3.43 8.18
CA PRO A 26 13.37 -3.32 9.42
C PRO A 26 14.12 -2.00 9.61
N ASP A 27 14.40 -1.28 8.52
CA ASP A 27 15.02 0.04 8.54
C ASP A 27 14.01 1.18 8.83
N GLY A 28 12.76 0.83 9.15
CA GLY A 28 11.68 1.78 9.42
C GLY A 28 11.03 2.36 8.18
N SER A 29 11.48 1.97 6.98
CA SER A 29 10.87 2.44 5.72
C SER A 29 9.62 1.64 5.37
N PHE A 30 8.70 2.26 4.62
CA PHE A 30 7.52 1.59 4.10
C PHE A 30 7.69 1.22 2.62
N GLY A 31 7.25 0.00 2.27
CA GLY A 31 7.27 -0.55 0.92
C GLY A 31 5.94 -1.16 0.50
N LEU A 32 5.87 -1.63 -0.75
CA LEU A 32 4.73 -2.37 -1.30
C LEU A 32 5.13 -3.80 -1.63
N GLY A 33 4.39 -4.77 -1.11
CA GLY A 33 4.42 -6.17 -1.53
C GLY A 33 3.13 -6.57 -2.24
N VAL A 34 3.12 -7.73 -2.90
CA VAL A 34 1.88 -8.36 -3.38
C VAL A 34 1.44 -9.39 -2.34
N ASP A 35 0.18 -9.33 -1.93
CA ASP A 35 -0.35 -10.24 -0.91
C ASP A 35 -1.88 -10.42 -1.04
N GLN A 36 -2.46 -11.32 -0.25
CA GLN A 36 -3.89 -11.54 -0.13
C GLN A 36 -4.44 -10.93 1.17
N LYS A 37 -5.73 -10.57 1.14
CA LYS A 37 -6.46 -10.04 2.29
C LYS A 37 -6.55 -11.09 3.39
N ARG A 38 -6.25 -10.68 4.62
CA ARG A 38 -6.43 -11.44 5.86
C ARG A 38 -7.56 -10.83 6.69
N VAL A 39 -8.07 -11.60 7.65
CA VAL A 39 -9.04 -11.08 8.62
C VAL A 39 -8.39 -9.96 9.42
N GLY A 40 -9.11 -8.84 9.57
CA GLY A 40 -8.63 -7.67 10.30
C GLY A 40 -7.86 -6.65 9.45
N ASP A 41 -7.39 -7.01 8.25
CA ASP A 41 -6.74 -6.02 7.38
C ASP A 41 -7.69 -4.86 7.06
N GLN A 42 -7.19 -3.65 7.19
CA GLN A 42 -7.83 -2.49 6.58
C GLN A 42 -7.58 -2.52 5.07
N VAL A 43 -8.64 -2.31 4.30
CA VAL A 43 -8.60 -2.41 2.84
C VAL A 43 -8.93 -1.07 2.22
N VAL A 44 -8.01 -0.56 1.42
CA VAL A 44 -8.26 0.61 0.58
C VAL A 44 -8.87 0.13 -0.73
N VAL A 45 -10.07 0.63 -1.02
CA VAL A 45 -10.80 0.33 -2.25
C VAL A 45 -10.78 1.55 -3.16
N ALA A 46 -10.47 1.36 -4.44
CA ALA A 46 -10.58 2.40 -5.46
C ALA A 46 -11.20 1.80 -6.72
N HIS A 47 -12.22 2.47 -7.27
CA HIS A 47 -12.97 2.00 -8.45
C HIS A 47 -13.53 0.56 -8.29
N GLY A 48 -13.93 0.18 -7.08
CA GLY A 48 -14.47 -1.15 -6.78
C GLY A 48 -13.41 -2.25 -6.66
N GLU A 49 -12.12 -1.93 -6.79
CA GLU A 49 -11.02 -2.87 -6.63
C GLU A 49 -10.30 -2.65 -5.30
N ASN A 50 -9.91 -3.73 -4.64
CA ASN A 50 -9.00 -3.67 -3.49
C ASN A 50 -7.61 -3.31 -4.02
N ILE A 51 -7.06 -2.17 -3.61
CA ILE A 51 -5.76 -1.68 -4.14
C ILE A 51 -4.64 -1.66 -3.12
N LEU A 52 -4.95 -1.71 -1.82
CA LEU A 52 -3.96 -1.73 -0.75
C LEU A 52 -4.52 -2.44 0.49
N LEU A 53 -3.71 -3.30 1.08
CA LEU A 53 -3.93 -3.97 2.36
C LEU A 53 -3.01 -3.34 3.39
N ILE A 54 -3.55 -3.04 4.56
CA ILE A 54 -2.82 -2.51 5.70
C ILE A 54 -3.12 -3.44 6.87
N ALA A 55 -2.07 -4.02 7.44
CA ALA A 55 -2.20 -4.88 8.62
C ALA A 55 -2.67 -4.05 9.83
N PRO A 56 -3.40 -4.63 10.80
CA PRO A 56 -3.98 -3.88 11.93
C PRO A 56 -2.95 -3.06 12.72
N ASP A 57 -1.79 -3.65 13.00
CA ASP A 57 -0.66 -3.03 13.70
C ASP A 57 -0.09 -1.83 12.93
N VAL A 58 0.02 -1.96 11.61
CA VAL A 58 0.45 -0.86 10.74
C VAL A 58 -0.62 0.23 10.64
N ALA A 59 -1.91 -0.14 10.59
CA ALA A 59 -3.00 0.82 10.52
C ALA A 59 -3.07 1.67 11.79
N GLU A 60 -2.91 1.06 12.97
CA GLU A 60 -2.85 1.76 14.25
C GLU A 60 -1.67 2.75 14.31
N ALA A 61 -0.49 2.33 13.81
CA ALA A 61 0.69 3.19 13.76
C ALA A 61 0.57 4.37 12.78
N LEU A 62 -0.39 4.32 11.84
CA LEU A 62 -0.60 5.33 10.80
C LEU A 62 -1.94 6.07 10.96
N ASP A 63 -2.59 5.94 12.11
CA ASP A 63 -3.87 6.61 12.33
C ASP A 63 -3.74 8.14 12.25
N GLY A 64 -4.60 8.77 11.46
CA GLY A 64 -4.54 10.20 11.16
C GLY A 64 -3.49 10.63 10.12
N GLU A 65 -2.59 9.73 9.70
CA GLU A 65 -1.54 10.04 8.72
C GLU A 65 -2.04 9.88 7.27
N LYS A 66 -1.40 10.61 6.35
CA LYS A 66 -1.60 10.46 4.91
C LYS A 66 -0.51 9.60 4.30
N ILE A 67 -0.93 8.61 3.52
CA ILE A 67 -0.04 7.83 2.67
C ILE A 67 -0.06 8.44 1.27
N ASP A 68 1.10 8.90 0.78
CA ASP A 68 1.28 9.35 -0.59
C ASP A 68 2.46 8.69 -1.31
N ILE A 69 2.56 8.93 -2.61
CA ILE A 69 3.67 8.47 -3.44
C ILE A 69 4.35 9.70 -4.05
N GLN A 70 5.62 9.89 -3.71
CA GLN A 70 6.43 10.98 -4.23
C GLN A 70 7.56 10.47 -5.12
N ASN A 71 7.97 11.29 -6.08
CA ASN A 71 9.20 11.05 -6.83
C ASN A 71 10.37 11.70 -6.08
N THR A 72 11.34 10.88 -5.68
CA THR A 72 12.57 11.32 -5.05
C THR A 72 13.73 10.69 -5.81
N ASP A 73 14.64 11.52 -6.34
CA ASP A 73 15.82 11.08 -7.10
C ASP A 73 15.49 10.14 -8.28
N GLY A 74 14.38 10.44 -8.99
CA GLY A 74 13.90 9.64 -10.12
C GLY A 74 13.26 8.30 -9.73
N ARG A 75 13.12 8.01 -8.43
CA ARG A 75 12.43 6.81 -7.92
C ARG A 75 11.13 7.19 -7.24
N ARG A 76 10.10 6.39 -7.45
CA ARG A 76 8.84 6.52 -6.69
C ARG A 76 9.03 5.92 -5.30
N LYS A 77 8.76 6.70 -4.27
CA LYS A 77 8.80 6.29 -2.86
C LYS A 77 7.42 6.48 -2.24
N ILE A 78 7.05 5.60 -1.31
CA ILE A 78 5.94 5.85 -0.41
C ILE A 78 6.41 6.86 0.63
N VAL A 79 5.56 7.84 0.93
CA VAL A 79 5.77 8.82 1.98
C VAL A 79 4.57 8.81 2.89
N ILE A 80 4.82 8.88 4.18
CA ILE A 80 3.81 9.06 5.22
C ILE A 80 4.03 10.45 5.81
N SER A 81 2.94 11.20 5.93
CA SER A 81 2.96 12.57 6.43
C SER A 81 1.63 12.93 7.09
N PRO A 82 1.59 13.87 8.04
CA PRO A 82 0.35 14.32 8.67
C PRO A 82 -0.71 14.86 7.69
#